data_AF-A0A961Z9S9-F1
#
_entry.id   AF-A0A961Z9S9-F1
#
_cell.length_a   1.000
_cell.length_b   1.000
_cell.length_c   1.000
_cell.angle_alpha   90.00
_cell.angle_beta   90.00
_cell.angle_gamma   90.00
#
_symmetry.space_group_name_H-M   'P 1'
#
loop_
_entity.id
_entity.type
_entity.pdbx_description
1 polymer ?
#
loop_
_entity_poly.entity_id
_entity_poly.type
_entity_poly.pdbx_seq_one_letter_code
_entity_poly.pdbx_strand_id
1 'polypeptide(L)'
;MTQIKPENGATGIDVHAQRRLAGDSAAPEFAGDQLIEVRTYIEKEGQGTVEVSGANCTLSAAEYTATMQSPAKVRVPLYRGQSSSLAVACEMPGYAKRMITLTPTDVTRSQRYASGASAGVLGVVAVAAVDALSDNTKNEWRYPIAQITLEPLTKTRVGSAQ
;
A
#
# COMPACT_ATOMS: atom_id res chain seq x y z
N MET A 1 -7.78 7.20 -13.41
CA MET A 1 -7.44 7.40 -11.98
C MET A 1 -8.64 6.94 -11.16
N THR A 2 -8.43 6.04 -10.21
CA THR A 2 -9.50 5.46 -9.38
C THR A 2 -9.55 6.18 -8.04
N GLN A 3 -10.75 6.54 -7.59
CA GLN A 3 -10.99 7.09 -6.25
C GLN A 3 -11.47 5.98 -5.32
N ILE A 4 -11.14 6.13 -4.03
CA ILE A 4 -11.71 5.27 -2.98
C ILE A 4 -13.18 5.61 -2.74
N LYS A 5 -13.92 4.61 -2.31
CA LYS A 5 -15.27 4.72 -1.79
C LYS A 5 -15.22 4.50 -0.28
N PRO A 6 -15.51 5.54 0.54
CA PRO A 6 -15.62 5.39 1.97
C PRO A 6 -16.78 4.46 2.35
N GLU A 7 -16.59 3.66 3.39
CA GLU A 7 -17.59 2.73 3.92
C GLU A 7 -18.35 3.32 5.12
N ASN A 8 -17.79 4.35 5.74
CA ASN A 8 -18.33 5.04 6.91
C ASN A 8 -19.23 6.24 6.57
N GLY A 9 -19.61 6.40 5.30
CA GLY A 9 -20.47 7.50 4.84
C GLY A 9 -19.76 8.85 4.61
N ALA A 10 -18.43 8.90 4.73
CA ALA A 10 -17.67 10.10 4.35
C ALA A 10 -17.83 10.42 2.85
N THR A 11 -17.82 11.71 2.52
CA THR A 11 -18.06 12.22 1.16
C THR A 11 -16.79 12.61 0.40
N GLY A 12 -15.61 12.42 0.99
CA GLY A 12 -14.33 12.83 0.43
C GLY A 12 -13.20 11.83 0.67
N ILE A 13 -11.99 12.19 0.22
CA ILE A 13 -10.77 11.39 0.39
C ILE A 13 -10.42 11.20 1.87
N ASP A 14 -10.77 12.18 2.69
CA ASP A 14 -10.56 12.14 4.13
C ASP A 14 -11.75 11.49 4.84
N VAL A 15 -11.64 10.18 5.04
CA VAL A 15 -12.67 9.35 5.67
C VAL A 15 -12.92 9.66 7.15
N HIS A 16 -12.01 10.38 7.81
CA HIS A 16 -12.11 10.71 9.24
C HIS A 16 -12.55 12.17 9.51
N ALA A 17 -12.78 12.98 8.47
CA ALA A 17 -13.09 14.40 8.61
C ALA A 17 -14.28 14.66 9.56
N GLN A 18 -15.37 13.92 9.40
CA GLN A 18 -16.58 14.10 10.21
C GLN A 18 -16.35 13.77 11.70
N ARG A 19 -15.54 12.74 12.00
CA ARG A 19 -15.20 12.39 13.38
C ARG A 19 -14.43 13.52 14.07
N ARG A 20 -13.45 14.12 13.37
CA ARG A 20 -12.70 15.26 13.92
C ARG A 20 -13.58 16.49 14.12
N LEU A 21 -14.50 16.77 13.18
CA LEU A 21 -15.49 17.86 13.34
C LEU A 21 -16.45 17.62 14.51
N ALA A 22 -16.75 16.37 14.83
CA ALA A 22 -17.55 15.99 15.99
C ALA A 22 -16.77 16.02 17.33
N GLY A 23 -15.49 16.41 17.32
CA GLY A 23 -14.66 16.53 18.53
C GLY A 23 -13.97 15.25 18.96
N ASP A 24 -13.95 14.20 18.14
CA ASP A 24 -13.22 12.97 18.43
C ASP A 24 -11.70 13.20 18.32
N SER A 25 -11.05 13.37 19.48
CA SER A 25 -9.60 13.57 19.57
C SER A 25 -8.79 12.32 19.22
N ALA A 26 -9.41 11.14 19.12
CA ALA A 26 -8.75 9.90 18.71
C ALA A 26 -8.81 9.67 17.19
N ALA A 27 -9.55 10.51 16.45
CA ALA A 27 -9.59 10.40 15.00
C ALA A 27 -8.23 10.80 14.37
N PRO A 28 -7.65 9.97 13.48
CA PRO A 28 -6.35 10.24 12.88
C PRO A 28 -6.28 11.58 12.16
N GLU A 29 -5.14 12.27 12.25
CA GLU A 29 -4.92 13.56 11.59
C GLU A 29 -4.67 13.36 10.08
N PHE A 30 -5.46 14.04 9.24
CA PHE A 30 -5.29 13.98 7.80
C PHE A 30 -4.01 14.71 7.36
N ALA A 31 -3.14 13.99 6.64
CA ALA A 31 -1.85 14.46 6.18
C ALA A 31 -1.77 14.63 4.65
N GLY A 32 -2.92 14.62 3.97
CA GLY A 32 -3.02 14.68 2.52
C GLY A 32 -3.32 13.31 1.90
N ASP A 33 -3.00 13.17 0.62
CA ASP A 33 -3.28 11.96 -0.15
C ASP A 33 -2.09 11.52 -0.99
N GLN A 34 -2.12 10.25 -1.41
CA GLN A 34 -1.13 9.64 -2.27
C GLN A 34 -1.80 8.92 -3.43
N LEU A 35 -1.18 9.00 -4.62
CA LEU A 35 -1.48 8.10 -5.73
C LEU A 35 -0.62 6.85 -5.63
N ILE A 36 -1.25 5.71 -5.35
CA ILE A 36 -0.60 4.40 -5.36
C ILE A 36 -0.73 3.79 -6.75
N GLU A 37 0.37 3.26 -7.26
CA GLU A 37 0.37 2.44 -8.47
C GLU A 37 0.10 0.98 -8.11
N VAL A 38 -0.87 0.37 -8.78
CA VAL A 38 -1.21 -1.05 -8.68
C VAL A 38 -0.84 -1.72 -9.98
N ARG A 39 0.12 -2.64 -9.92
CA ARG A 39 0.72 -3.33 -11.06
C ARG A 39 0.71 -4.83 -10.82
N THR A 40 0.40 -5.58 -11.88
CA THR A 40 0.34 -7.05 -11.84
C THR A 40 1.37 -7.65 -12.77
N TYR A 41 1.94 -8.77 -12.34
CA TYR A 41 2.97 -9.48 -13.06
C TYR A 41 2.67 -10.97 -13.10
N ILE A 42 3.28 -11.69 -14.04
CA ILE A 42 3.27 -13.16 -14.13
C ILE A 42 4.69 -13.65 -14.31
N GLU A 43 4.97 -14.86 -13.85
CA GLU A 43 6.23 -15.53 -14.19
C GLU A 43 6.09 -16.22 -15.55
N LYS A 44 7.05 -15.96 -16.45
CA LYS A 44 7.18 -16.66 -17.72
C LYS A 44 8.47 -17.48 -17.74
N GLU A 45 8.34 -18.74 -18.13
CA GLU A 45 9.48 -19.64 -18.27
C GLU A 45 10.53 -19.05 -19.22
N GLY A 46 11.78 -18.97 -18.77
CA GLY A 46 12.90 -18.41 -19.53
C GLY A 46 12.91 -16.88 -19.72
N GLN A 47 11.86 -16.16 -19.26
CA GLN A 47 11.74 -14.70 -19.40
C GLN A 47 11.63 -13.95 -18.07
N GLY A 48 11.46 -14.67 -16.95
CA GLY A 48 11.29 -14.07 -15.63
C GLY A 48 9.92 -13.42 -15.45
N THR A 49 9.86 -12.43 -14.57
CA THR A 49 8.61 -11.73 -14.21
C THR A 49 8.25 -10.68 -15.25
N VAL A 50 7.07 -10.79 -15.87
CA VAL A 50 6.58 -9.90 -16.92
C VAL A 50 5.30 -9.21 -16.47
N GLU A 51 5.20 -7.89 -16.70
CA GLU A 51 3.99 -7.12 -16.37
C GLU A 51 2.83 -7.52 -17.28
N VAL A 52 1.63 -7.61 -16.70
CA VAL A 52 0.38 -7.91 -17.39
C VAL A 52 -0.68 -6.88 -17.05
N SER A 53 -1.57 -6.60 -18.00
CA SER A 53 -2.70 -5.69 -17.85
C SER A 53 -4.02 -6.44 -17.78
N GLY A 54 -5.05 -5.78 -17.28
CA GLY A 54 -6.42 -6.26 -17.23
C GLY A 54 -6.77 -7.15 -16.03
N ALA A 55 -5.91 -7.26 -15.01
CA ALA A 55 -6.30 -7.96 -13.78
C ALA A 55 -7.35 -7.13 -13.03
N ASN A 56 -8.43 -7.75 -12.59
CA ASN A 56 -9.41 -7.09 -11.74
C ASN A 56 -8.85 -7.05 -10.31
N CYS A 57 -8.69 -5.85 -9.75
CA CYS A 57 -8.12 -5.66 -8.43
C CYS A 57 -9.09 -4.91 -7.52
N THR A 58 -9.08 -5.30 -6.24
CA THR A 58 -9.75 -4.60 -5.15
C THR A 58 -8.70 -4.16 -4.14
N LEU A 59 -8.71 -2.87 -3.81
CA LEU A 59 -7.98 -2.30 -2.69
C LEU A 59 -8.96 -2.10 -1.54
N SER A 60 -8.57 -2.47 -0.33
CA SER A 60 -9.39 -2.32 0.87
C SER A 60 -8.54 -1.87 2.06
N ALA A 61 -9.13 -1.00 2.86
CA ALA A 61 -8.64 -0.57 4.16
C ALA A 61 -9.81 -0.68 5.16
N ALA A 62 -9.58 -0.32 6.42
CA ALA A 62 -10.60 -0.44 7.46
C ALA A 62 -11.90 0.35 7.18
N GLU A 63 -11.82 1.46 6.45
CA GLU A 63 -12.94 2.39 6.25
C GLU A 63 -13.20 2.78 4.79
N TYR A 64 -12.51 2.14 3.84
CA TYR A 64 -12.70 2.42 2.42
C TYR A 64 -12.23 1.29 1.51
N THR A 65 -12.80 1.26 0.31
CA THR A 65 -12.44 0.31 -0.75
C THR A 65 -12.29 1.02 -2.10
N ALA A 66 -11.58 0.40 -3.04
CA ALA A 66 -11.54 0.80 -4.43
C ALA A 66 -11.45 -0.43 -5.34
N THR A 67 -12.14 -0.41 -6.48
CA THR A 67 -12.04 -1.44 -7.52
C THR A 67 -11.41 -0.87 -8.78
N MET A 68 -10.55 -1.64 -9.44
CA MET A 68 -9.80 -1.17 -10.61
C MET A 68 -9.38 -2.34 -11.53
N GLN A 69 -8.90 -2.01 -12.73
CA GLN A 69 -8.14 -2.92 -13.58
C GLN A 69 -6.68 -2.49 -13.63
N SER A 70 -5.73 -3.40 -13.38
CA SER A 70 -4.30 -3.10 -13.43
C SER A 70 -3.79 -2.93 -14.88
N PRO A 71 -2.75 -2.11 -15.13
CA PRO A 71 -2.13 -1.17 -14.20
C PRO A 71 -3.05 0.02 -13.88
N ALA A 72 -3.11 0.43 -12.61
CA ALA A 72 -3.98 1.51 -12.16
C ALA A 72 -3.27 2.47 -11.19
N LYS A 73 -3.80 3.70 -11.10
CA LYS A 73 -3.47 4.68 -10.05
C LYS A 73 -4.67 4.91 -9.16
N VAL A 74 -4.52 4.63 -7.86
CA VAL A 74 -5.56 4.79 -6.84
C VAL A 74 -5.17 5.92 -5.90
N ARG A 75 -6.07 6.88 -5.70
CA ARG A 75 -5.87 7.94 -4.71
C ARG A 75 -6.33 7.48 -3.34
N VAL A 76 -5.43 7.47 -2.36
CA VAL A 76 -5.71 7.05 -0.97
C VAL A 76 -5.33 8.16 0.02
N PRO A 77 -6.03 8.27 1.17
CA PRO A 77 -5.66 9.20 2.21
C PRO A 77 -4.40 8.75 2.96
N LEU A 78 -3.66 9.73 3.46
CA LEU A 78 -2.57 9.57 4.42
C LEU A 78 -2.98 10.20 5.74
N TYR A 79 -2.73 9.48 6.82
CA TYR A 79 -3.05 9.86 8.20
C TYR A 79 -1.81 9.81 9.10
N ARG A 80 -0.72 10.44 8.67
CA ARG A 80 0.58 10.37 9.36
C ARG A 80 0.94 8.92 9.74
N GLY A 81 1.52 8.71 10.91
CA GLY A 81 1.82 7.38 11.48
C GLY A 81 0.62 6.54 11.89
N GLN A 82 -0.60 6.98 11.57
CA GLN A 82 -1.86 6.27 11.83
C GLN A 82 -2.58 5.85 10.55
N SER A 83 -1.92 5.97 9.39
CA SER A 83 -2.41 5.45 8.12
C SER A 83 -2.64 3.93 8.20
N SER A 84 -3.82 3.45 7.81
CA SER A 84 -4.14 2.01 7.83
C SER A 84 -3.36 1.23 6.77
N SER A 85 -2.99 -0.01 7.04
CA SER A 85 -2.50 -0.89 5.97
C SER A 85 -3.58 -1.13 4.90
N LEU A 86 -3.14 -1.32 3.65
CA LEU A 86 -4.01 -1.56 2.51
C LEU A 86 -3.88 -3.01 2.07
N ALA A 87 -4.98 -3.73 1.99
CA ALA A 87 -5.03 -5.04 1.35
C ALA A 87 -5.38 -4.87 -0.13
N VAL A 88 -4.50 -5.32 -1.02
CA VAL A 88 -4.72 -5.30 -2.47
C VAL A 88 -4.83 -6.73 -2.98
N ALA A 89 -6.03 -7.11 -3.42
CA ALA A 89 -6.31 -8.41 -4.00
C ALA A 89 -6.56 -8.28 -5.50
N CYS A 90 -5.88 -9.10 -6.31
CA CYS A 90 -6.03 -9.11 -7.76
C CYS A 90 -6.35 -10.52 -8.27
N GLU A 91 -7.17 -10.58 -9.31
CA GLU A 91 -7.54 -11.81 -10.02
C GLU A 91 -7.51 -11.60 -11.53
N MET A 92 -7.12 -12.65 -12.25
CA MET A 92 -7.06 -12.67 -13.71
C MET A 92 -7.45 -14.08 -14.19
N PRO A 93 -8.24 -14.23 -15.26
CA PRO A 93 -8.59 -15.54 -15.79
C PRO A 93 -7.35 -16.40 -16.08
N GLY A 94 -7.36 -17.65 -15.60
CA GLY A 94 -6.23 -18.57 -15.73
C GLY A 94 -5.17 -18.44 -14.63
N TYR A 95 -5.33 -17.50 -13.68
CA TYR A 95 -4.41 -17.28 -12.57
C TYR A 95 -5.10 -17.36 -11.22
N ALA A 96 -4.36 -17.79 -10.20
CA ALA A 96 -4.82 -17.79 -8.83
C ALA A 96 -4.99 -16.36 -8.34
N LYS A 97 -6.08 -16.11 -7.60
CA LYS A 97 -6.29 -14.85 -6.89
C LYS A 97 -5.14 -14.66 -5.90
N ARG A 98 -4.52 -13.48 -5.91
CA ARG A 98 -3.42 -13.11 -5.00
C ARG A 98 -3.77 -11.86 -4.23
N MET A 99 -3.27 -11.77 -3.01
CA MET A 99 -3.44 -10.62 -2.12
C MET A 99 -2.10 -10.24 -1.52
N ILE A 100 -1.82 -8.95 -1.46
CA ILE A 100 -0.69 -8.37 -0.74
C ILE A 100 -1.18 -7.32 0.24
N THR A 101 -0.37 -7.05 1.27
CA THR A 101 -0.62 -5.97 2.23
C THR A 101 0.44 -4.89 2.04
N LEU A 102 0.00 -3.65 1.82
CA LEU A 102 0.86 -2.47 1.81
C LEU A 102 0.78 -1.80 3.17
N THR A 103 1.91 -1.71 3.86
CA THR A 103 2.01 -0.96 5.12
C THR A 103 2.69 0.38 4.82
N PRO A 104 2.15 1.50 5.35
CA PRO A 104 2.77 2.80 5.18
C PRO A 104 4.13 2.82 5.89
N THR A 105 5.11 3.46 5.27
CA THR A 105 6.48 3.57 5.78
C THR A 105 6.83 5.01 6.13
N ASP A 106 7.62 5.16 7.18
CA ASP A 106 8.18 6.45 7.61
C ASP A 106 9.38 6.81 6.73
N VAL A 107 9.13 7.59 5.69
CA VAL A 107 10.12 7.96 4.68
C VAL A 107 11.15 8.91 5.29
N THR A 108 10.72 9.85 6.12
CA THR A 108 11.62 10.80 6.79
C THR A 108 12.62 10.07 7.68
N ARG A 109 12.16 9.09 8.46
CA ARG A 109 13.04 8.28 9.30
C ARG A 109 13.98 7.42 8.47
N SER A 110 13.46 6.75 7.43
CA SER A 110 14.29 5.95 6.52
C SER A 110 15.39 6.77 5.85
N GLN A 111 15.10 7.98 5.39
CA GLN A 111 16.08 8.88 4.79
C GLN A 111 17.14 9.33 5.81
N ARG A 112 16.72 9.68 7.04
CA ARG A 112 17.65 10.04 8.12
C ARG A 112 18.65 8.92 8.39
N TYR A 113 18.20 7.67 8.52
CA TYR A 113 19.10 6.53 8.72
C TYR A 113 20.00 6.26 7.51
N ALA A 114 19.49 6.39 6.28
CA ALA A 114 20.31 6.24 5.08
C ALA A 114 21.42 7.30 5.01
N SER A 115 21.11 8.56 5.33
CA SER A 115 22.11 9.64 5.44
C SER A 115 23.11 9.38 6.57
N GLY A 116 22.66 8.93 7.74
CA GLY A 116 23.54 8.57 8.86
C GLY A 116 24.49 7.42 8.53
N ALA A 117 24.00 6.38 7.85
CA ALA A 117 24.81 5.24 7.42
C ALA A 117 25.93 5.65 6.45
N SER A 118 25.68 6.65 5.59
CA SER A 118 26.72 7.18 4.68
C SER A 118 27.88 7.88 5.41
N ALA A 119 27.67 8.31 6.65
CA ALA A 119 28.70 8.90 7.53
C ALA A 119 29.36 7.87 8.48
N GLY A 120 29.09 6.58 8.30
CA GLY A 120 29.64 5.49 9.11
C GLY A 120 28.98 5.34 10.49
N VAL A 121 29.60 4.54 11.36
CA VAL A 121 29.00 4.13 12.66
C VAL A 121 28.67 5.32 13.57
N LEU A 122 29.51 6.36 13.58
CA LEU A 122 29.26 7.58 14.36
C LEU A 122 28.05 8.36 13.83
N GLY A 123 27.88 8.39 12.51
CA GLY A 123 26.70 8.98 11.87
C GLY A 123 25.41 8.26 12.23
N VAL A 124 25.42 6.93 12.26
CA VAL A 124 24.26 6.12 12.68
C VAL A 124 23.88 6.38 14.14
N VAL A 125 24.86 6.45 15.05
CA VAL A 125 24.60 6.74 16.48
C VAL A 125 24.02 8.15 16.66
N ALA A 126 24.57 9.14 15.96
CA ALA A 126 24.05 10.51 16.01
C ALA A 126 22.59 10.59 15.50
N VAL A 127 22.28 9.91 14.39
CA VAL A 127 20.90 9.85 13.86
C VAL A 127 19.96 9.12 14.83
N ALA A 128 20.39 8.03 15.47
CA ALA A 128 19.57 7.33 16.46
C ALA A 128 19.25 8.21 17.67
N ALA A 129 20.20 9.03 18.13
CA ALA A 129 19.96 10.00 19.20
C ALA A 129 18.95 11.10 18.77
N VAL A 130 19.08 11.64 17.55
CA VAL A 130 18.13 12.61 17.01
C VAL A 130 16.74 12.01 16.86
N ASP A 131 16.65 10.78 16.35
CA ASP A 131 15.40 10.07 16.17
C ASP A 131 14.66 9.82 17.49
N ALA A 132 15.37 9.45 18.55
CA ALA A 132 14.80 9.24 19.89
C ALA A 132 14.21 10.51 20.50
N LEU A 133 14.70 11.69 20.10
CA LEU A 133 14.21 13.00 20.54
C LEU A 133 13.16 13.60 19.60
N SER A 134 12.91 12.98 18.46
CA SER A 134 12.02 13.50 17.42
C SER A 134 10.56 13.12 17.65
N ASP A 135 9.65 14.05 17.38
CA ASP A 135 8.22 13.74 17.24
C ASP A 135 7.96 13.08 15.87
N ASN A 136 8.16 11.77 15.79
CA ASN A 136 8.04 10.99 14.56
C ASN A 136 6.60 10.89 14.05
N THR A 137 5.61 11.31 14.83
CA THR A 137 4.23 11.39 14.35
C THR A 137 4.10 12.39 13.20
N LYS A 138 4.98 13.41 13.13
CA LYS A 138 4.95 14.45 12.10
C LYS A 138 5.72 14.11 10.83
N ASN A 139 6.34 12.93 10.77
CA ASN A 139 7.13 12.51 9.61
C ASN A 139 6.27 12.37 8.35
N GLU A 140 6.95 12.31 7.20
CA GLU A 140 6.32 11.95 5.93
C GLU A 140 6.14 10.43 5.86
N TRP A 141 4.88 10.01 5.67
CA TRP A 141 4.49 8.61 5.53
C TRP A 141 4.02 8.33 4.12
N ARG A 142 4.42 7.19 3.55
CA ARG A 142 3.99 6.78 2.21
C ARG A 142 3.73 5.30 2.11
N TYR A 143 2.80 4.93 1.24
CA TYR A 143 2.64 3.54 0.81
C TYR A 143 3.66 3.21 -0.30
N PRO A 144 4.16 1.98 -0.34
CA PRO A 144 4.92 1.48 -1.49
C PRO A 144 4.00 1.27 -2.70
N ILE A 145 4.63 0.98 -3.85
CA ILE A 145 3.92 0.51 -5.05
C ILE A 145 3.33 -0.88 -4.77
N ALA A 146 2.10 -1.13 -5.22
CA ALA A 146 1.50 -2.45 -5.17
C ALA A 146 1.99 -3.28 -6.36
N GLN A 147 2.91 -4.21 -6.13
CA GLN A 147 3.37 -5.18 -7.12
C GLN A 147 2.86 -6.57 -6.76
N ILE A 148 1.98 -7.12 -7.59
CA ILE A 148 1.36 -8.43 -7.35
C ILE A 148 1.81 -9.38 -8.46
N THR A 149 2.52 -10.45 -8.09
CA THR A 149 2.83 -11.55 -9.01
C THR A 149 1.72 -12.60 -8.93
N LEU A 150 1.05 -12.83 -10.05
CA LEU A 150 -0.01 -13.82 -10.22
C LEU A 150 0.60 -15.16 -10.65
N GLU A 151 0.09 -16.24 -10.09
CA GLU A 151 0.51 -17.60 -10.40
C GLU A 151 -0.53 -18.30 -11.27
N PRO A 152 -0.14 -19.07 -12.29
CA PRO A 152 -1.10 -19.83 -13.09
C PRO A 152 -1.89 -20.80 -12.22
N LEU A 153 -3.19 -20.94 -12.50
CA LEU A 153 -3.96 -22.05 -11.95
C LEU A 153 -3.39 -23.33 -12.54
N THR A 154 -2.76 -24.17 -11.71
CA THR A 154 -2.35 -25.50 -12.14
C THR A 154 -3.61 -26.24 -12.59
N LYS A 155 -3.64 -26.66 -13.86
CA LYS A 155 -4.63 -27.65 -14.28
C LYS A 155 -4.40 -28.88 -13.43
N THR A 156 -5.31 -29.15 -12.50
CA THR A 156 -5.39 -30.48 -11.86
C THR A 156 -5.45 -31.47 -13.01
N ARG A 157 -4.38 -32.26 -13.18
CA ARG A 157 -4.32 -33.33 -14.15
C ARG A 157 -5.36 -34.35 -13.69
N VAL A 158 -6.59 -34.26 -14.21
CA VAL A 158 -7.61 -35.30 -14.01
C VAL A 158 -6.98 -36.57 -14.57
N GLY A 159 -6.55 -37.44 -13.68
CA GLY A 159 -5.96 -38.72 -14.05
C GLY A 159 -6.97 -39.51 -14.84
N SER A 160 -6.70 -39.72 -16.13
CA SER A 160 -7.28 -40.79 -16.91
C SER A 160 -6.81 -42.11 -16.30
N ALA A 161 -7.63 -42.71 -15.45
CA ALA A 161 -7.55 -44.13 -15.13
C ALA A 161 -8.15 -44.89 -16.32
N GLN A 162 -7.31 -45.78 -16.88
CA GLN A 162 -7.66 -46.78 -17.88
C GLN A 162 -8.58 -47.86 -17.30
#